data_AF-A0A640LX20-F1
#
_entry.id   AF-A0A640LX20-F1
#
_cell.length_a   1.000
_cell.length_b   1.000
_cell.length_c   1.000
_cell.angle_alpha   90.00
_cell.angle_beta   90.00
_cell.angle_gamma   90.00
#
_symmetry.space_group_name_H-M   'P 1'
#
loop_
_entity.id
_entity.type
_entity.pdbx_description
1 polymer ?
#
loop_
_entity_poly.entity_id
_entity_poly.type
_entity_poly.pdbx_seq_one_letter_code
_entity_poly.pdbx_strand_id
1 'polypeptide(L)'
;MAVEDPQKGSFRIYSKKAFGNWAGFSHGWTYWCSELLIMGSQLSALGIFSRYWFPKIPLWIFATIYGVAAILIIFIGVKIFERLEKWMAIIKIAAIMGFIVIAILVILGFIKGGLYKAQIPQNFKD
;
A
#
# COMPACT_ATOMS: atom_id res chain seq x y z
N MET A 1 -21.48 15.83 3.82
CA MET A 1 -20.44 16.64 4.49
C MET A 1 -19.37 17.18 3.53
N ALA A 2 -18.44 16.39 2.95
CA ALA A 2 -17.39 16.95 2.07
C ALA A 2 -17.92 17.61 0.78
N VAL A 3 -19.09 17.17 0.29
CA VAL A 3 -19.81 17.77 -0.86
C VAL A 3 -20.64 19.00 -0.44
N GLU A 4 -20.99 19.11 0.85
CA GLU A 4 -21.90 20.16 1.38
C GLU A 4 -21.15 21.34 2.01
N ASP A 5 -19.94 21.14 2.53
CA ASP A 5 -19.08 22.21 3.06
C ASP A 5 -17.62 21.98 2.62
N PRO A 6 -17.21 22.53 1.46
CA PRO A 6 -15.87 22.34 0.92
C PRO A 6 -14.88 23.22 1.67
N GLN A 7 -14.51 22.81 2.89
CA GLN A 7 -13.42 23.47 3.62
C GLN A 7 -12.07 22.95 3.14
N LYS A 8 -11.11 23.88 2.96
CA LYS A 8 -9.70 23.54 2.77
C LYS A 8 -9.13 23.00 4.08
N GLY A 9 -9.43 21.74 4.39
CA GLY A 9 -9.03 21.08 5.62
C GLY A 9 -9.03 19.56 5.49
N SER A 10 -8.13 18.90 6.24
CA SER A 10 -8.04 17.43 6.31
C SER A 10 -9.30 16.83 6.96
N PHE A 11 -9.54 15.53 6.77
CA PHE A 11 -10.66 14.74 7.33
C PHE A 11 -10.94 15.04 8.82
N ARG A 12 -9.90 15.39 9.59
CA ARG A 12 -9.97 15.89 10.97
C ARG A 12 -10.94 17.05 11.19
N ILE A 13 -11.05 18.00 10.25
CA ILE A 13 -11.94 19.17 10.35
C ILE A 13 -13.41 18.72 10.33
N TYR A 14 -13.75 17.75 9.48
CA TYR A 14 -15.10 17.20 9.41
C TYR A 14 -15.45 16.44 10.71
N SER A 15 -14.54 15.63 11.24
CA SER A 15 -14.73 14.94 12.53
C SER A 15 -14.90 15.92 13.70
N LYS A 16 -14.13 17.02 13.70
CA LYS A 16 -14.25 18.09 14.69
C LYS A 16 -15.61 18.81 14.60
N LYS A 17 -16.09 19.08 13.38
CA LYS A 17 -17.34 19.79 13.14
C LYS A 17 -18.56 18.94 13.48
N ALA A 18 -18.50 17.64 13.22
CA ALA A 18 -19.60 16.70 13.48
C ALA A 18 -19.71 16.27 14.96
N PHE A 19 -18.57 16.03 15.63
CA PHE A 19 -18.53 15.38 16.95
C PHE A 19 -17.80 16.20 18.02
N GLY A 20 -17.36 17.41 17.71
CA GLY A 20 -16.70 18.32 18.65
C GLY A 20 -15.18 18.19 18.72
N ASN A 21 -14.55 19.03 19.56
CA ASN A 21 -13.10 19.19 19.64
C ASN A 21 -12.34 17.90 20.00
N TRP A 22 -12.91 17.06 20.88
CA TRP A 22 -12.29 15.81 21.31
C TRP A 22 -12.18 14.79 20.16
N ALA A 23 -13.24 14.63 19.37
CA ALA A 23 -13.23 13.74 18.21
C ALA A 23 -12.20 14.17 17.16
N GLY A 24 -12.06 15.49 16.93
CA GLY A 24 -11.02 16.03 16.06
C GLY A 24 -9.60 15.81 16.60
N PHE A 25 -9.39 15.77 17.91
CA PHE A 25 -8.08 15.46 18.50
C PHE A 25 -7.75 13.97 18.38
N SER A 26 -8.64 13.09 18.84
CA SER A 26 -8.45 11.64 18.81
C SER A 26 -8.24 11.13 17.39
N HIS A 27 -9.07 11.58 16.43
CA HIS A 27 -8.94 11.15 15.04
C HIS A 27 -7.63 11.59 14.40
N GLY A 28 -7.11 12.77 14.76
CA GLY A 28 -5.80 13.24 14.29
C GLY A 28 -4.65 12.34 14.77
N TRP A 29 -4.68 11.94 16.05
CA TRP A 29 -3.69 11.03 16.62
C TRP A 29 -3.79 9.61 16.04
N THR A 30 -5.01 9.08 15.91
CA THR A 30 -5.21 7.77 15.29
C THR A 30 -4.71 7.75 13.85
N TYR A 31 -4.99 8.79 13.08
CA TYR A 31 -4.49 8.91 11.71
C TYR A 31 -2.96 8.95 11.69
N TRP A 32 -2.34 9.81 12.50
CA TRP A 32 -0.89 9.92 12.56
C TRP A 32 -0.20 8.60 12.98
N CYS A 33 -0.71 7.91 14.00
CA CYS A 33 -0.21 6.60 14.40
C CYS A 33 -0.37 5.55 13.30
N SER A 34 -1.50 5.58 12.58
CA SER A 34 -1.74 4.64 11.47
C SER A 34 -0.75 4.86 10.33
N GLU A 35 -0.52 6.13 9.95
CA GLU A 35 0.46 6.47 8.92
C GLU A 35 1.89 6.05 9.31
N LEU A 36 2.28 6.23 10.58
CA LEU A 36 3.57 5.74 11.08
C LEU A 36 3.72 4.22 10.94
N LEU A 37 2.67 3.47 11.31
CA LEU A 37 2.68 2.01 11.20
C LEU A 37 2.71 1.55 9.74
N ILE A 38 1.93 2.20 8.87
CA ILE A 38 1.91 1.90 7.43
C ILE A 38 3.29 2.13 6.83
N MET A 39 3.92 3.28 7.08
CA MET A 39 5.27 3.59 6.58
C MET A 39 6.29 2.58 7.11
N GLY A 40 6.27 2.25 8.40
CA GLY A 40 7.16 1.23 8.98
C GLY A 40 7.00 -0.14 8.34
N SER A 41 5.76 -0.54 8.05
CA SER A 41 5.45 -1.83 7.39
C SER A 41 6.00 -1.88 5.95
N GLN A 42 5.90 -0.78 5.20
CA GLN A 42 6.38 -0.68 3.82
C GLN A 42 7.91 -0.76 3.75
N LEU A 43 8.62 -0.06 4.65
CA LEU A 43 10.08 -0.12 4.73
C LEU A 43 10.56 -1.53 5.09
N SER A 44 9.85 -2.21 5.98
CA SER A 44 10.15 -3.59 6.37
C SER A 44 9.95 -4.56 5.20
N ALA A 45 8.85 -4.40 4.45
CA ALA A 45 8.58 -5.20 3.25
C ALA A 45 9.67 -5.01 2.18
N LEU A 46 10.10 -3.77 1.92
CA LEU A 46 11.23 -3.48 1.02
C LEU A 46 12.54 -4.12 1.50
N GLY A 47 12.80 -4.10 2.81
CA GLY A 47 13.97 -4.75 3.38
C GLY A 47 13.94 -6.28 3.21
N ILE A 48 12.79 -6.91 3.41
CA ILE A 48 12.61 -8.37 3.22
C ILE A 48 12.83 -8.72 1.74
N PHE A 49 12.24 -7.93 0.84
CA PHE A 49 12.40 -8.11 -0.60
C PHE A 49 13.88 -7.99 -1.01
N SER A 50 14.59 -7.00 -0.49
CA SER A 50 16.02 -6.78 -0.79
C SER A 50 16.93 -7.91 -0.30
N ARG A 51 16.55 -8.54 0.82
CA ARG A 51 17.23 -9.71 1.36
C ARG A 51 17.12 -10.93 0.44
N TYR A 52 16.15 -10.98 -0.46
CA TYR A 52 16.08 -12.02 -1.49
C TYR A 52 17.32 -12.01 -2.40
N TRP A 53 17.80 -10.82 -2.78
CA TRP A 53 19.03 -10.68 -3.57
C TRP A 53 20.29 -10.65 -2.70
N PHE A 54 20.20 -10.07 -1.50
CA PHE A 54 21.33 -9.89 -0.60
C PHE A 54 21.07 -10.57 0.75
N PRO A 55 21.12 -11.90 0.83
CA PRO A 55 20.70 -12.65 2.02
C PRO A 55 21.62 -12.44 3.24
N LYS A 56 22.87 -12.03 3.00
CA LYS A 56 23.90 -11.79 4.01
C LYS A 56 23.71 -10.49 4.79
N ILE A 57 22.92 -9.54 4.27
CA ILE A 57 22.73 -8.25 4.90
C ILE A 57 21.52 -8.32 5.86
N PRO A 58 21.68 -7.90 7.13
CA PRO A 58 20.57 -7.93 8.09
C PRO A 58 19.49 -6.90 7.75
N LEU A 59 18.24 -7.25 8.09
CA LEU A 59 17.05 -6.49 7.70
C LEU A 59 17.06 -5.03 8.18
N TRP A 60 17.56 -4.78 9.39
CA TRP A 60 17.56 -3.45 10.00
C TRP A 60 18.43 -2.44 9.22
N ILE A 61 19.47 -2.91 8.52
CA ILE A 61 20.31 -2.06 7.67
C ILE A 61 19.51 -1.58 6.46
N PHE A 62 18.81 -2.48 5.77
CA PHE A 62 17.94 -2.10 4.66
C PHE A 62 16.81 -1.16 5.11
N ALA A 63 16.15 -1.46 6.22
CA ALA A 63 15.10 -0.60 6.76
C ALA A 63 15.62 0.81 7.06
N THR A 64 16.82 0.93 7.65
CA THR A 64 17.47 2.23 7.92
C THR A 64 17.81 2.96 6.64
N ILE A 65 18.40 2.28 5.65
CA ILE A 65 18.77 2.88 4.36
C ILE A 65 17.53 3.43 3.64
N TYR A 66 16.45 2.65 3.57
CA TYR A 66 15.21 3.11 2.95
C TYR A 66 14.54 4.23 3.73
N GLY A 67 14.62 4.20 5.07
CA GLY A 67 14.12 5.29 5.92
C GLY A 67 14.86 6.61 5.68
N VAL A 68 16.20 6.58 5.64
CA VAL A 68 17.02 7.77 5.34
C VAL A 68 16.73 8.28 3.92
N ALA A 69 16.64 7.38 2.94
CA ALA A 69 16.28 7.75 1.57
C ALA A 69 14.90 8.42 1.49
N ALA A 70 13.90 7.90 2.20
CA ALA A 70 12.56 8.50 2.26
C ALA A 70 12.60 9.92 2.82
N ILE A 71 13.36 10.15 3.91
CA ILE A 71 13.55 11.48 4.49
C ILE A 71 14.23 12.42 3.48
N LEU A 72 15.29 11.97 2.80
CA LEU A 72 15.98 12.76 1.78
C LEU A 72 15.05 13.17 0.62
N ILE A 73 14.18 12.27 0.18
CA ILE A 73 13.19 12.56 -0.88
C ILE A 73 12.24 13.66 -0.43
N ILE A 74 11.79 13.63 0.84
CA ILE A 74 10.94 14.68 1.40
C ILE A 74 11.66 16.04 1.39
N PHE A 75 12.97 16.07 1.68
CA PHE A 75 13.78 17.30 1.62
C PHE A 75 13.98 17.84 0.20
N ILE A 76 14.17 16.97 -0.80
CA ILE A 76 14.39 17.37 -2.20
C ILE A 76 13.15 18.02 -2.82
N GLY A 77 11.96 17.66 -2.33
CA GLY A 77 10.72 18.38 -2.60
C GLY A 77 9.56 17.46 -2.99
N VAL A 78 8.45 17.61 -2.26
CA VAL A 78 7.23 16.81 -2.40
C VAL A 78 6.66 16.81 -3.82
N LYS A 79 6.86 17.89 -4.59
CA LYS A 79 6.36 18.00 -5.98
C LYS A 79 6.93 16.93 -6.92
N ILE A 80 8.19 16.52 -6.72
CA ILE A 80 8.83 15.50 -7.56
C ILE A 80 8.28 14.13 -7.17
N PHE A 81 8.13 13.87 -5.88
CA PHE A 81 7.53 12.64 -5.36
C PHE A 81 6.10 12.45 -5.88
N GLU A 82 5.25 13.48 -5.80
CA GLU A 82 3.88 13.44 -6.34
C GLU A 82 3.84 13.14 -7.85
N ARG A 83 4.82 13.64 -8.62
CA ARG A 83 4.91 13.35 -10.05
C ARG A 83 5.26 11.87 -10.28
N LEU A 84 6.25 11.35 -9.56
CA LEU A 84 6.66 9.94 -9.66
C LEU A 84 5.53 8.99 -9.23
N GLU A 85 4.81 9.34 -8.17
CA GLU A 85 3.68 8.57 -7.69
C GLU A 85 2.59 8.42 -8.75
N LYS A 86 2.29 9.51 -9.48
CA LYS A 86 1.34 9.47 -10.59
C LYS A 86 1.78 8.51 -11.70
N TRP A 87 3.06 8.50 -12.09
CA TRP A 87 3.57 7.56 -13.08
C TRP A 87 3.53 6.11 -12.59
N MET A 88 3.90 5.87 -11.34
CA MET A 88 3.85 4.54 -10.74
C MET A 88 2.40 4.03 -10.61
N ALA A 89 1.43 4.91 -10.35
CA ALA A 89 0.01 4.56 -10.32
C ALA A 89 -0.47 4.03 -11.68
N ILE A 90 -0.05 4.64 -12.80
CA ILE A 90 -0.36 4.16 -14.15
C ILE A 90 0.19 2.74 -14.36
N ILE A 91 1.44 2.50 -13.97
CA ILE A 91 2.07 1.17 -14.08
C ILE A 91 1.31 0.14 -13.24
N LYS A 92 0.91 0.49 -11.99
CA LYS A 92 0.13 -0.39 -11.12
C LYS A 92 -1.21 -0.76 -11.75
N ILE A 93 -1.93 0.22 -12.32
CA ILE A 93 -3.21 -0.03 -12.98
C ILE A 93 -3.02 -0.96 -14.19
N ALA A 94 -2.00 -0.70 -15.01
CA ALA A 94 -1.68 -1.56 -16.16
C ALA A 94 -1.35 -3.01 -15.74
N ALA A 95 -0.61 -3.19 -14.65
CA ALA A 95 -0.29 -4.51 -14.11
C ALA A 95 -1.54 -5.27 -13.62
N ILE A 96 -2.46 -4.59 -12.92
CA ILE A 96 -3.72 -5.18 -12.46
C ILE A 96 -4.58 -5.59 -13.66
N MET A 97 -4.70 -4.70 -14.67
CA MET A 97 -5.45 -5.01 -15.90
C MET A 97 -4.85 -6.22 -16.62
N GLY A 98 -3.52 -6.29 -16.75
CA GLY A 98 -2.85 -7.45 -17.33
C GLY A 98 -3.13 -8.75 -16.56
N PHE A 99 -3.07 -8.68 -15.22
CA PHE A 99 -3.38 -9.84 -14.37
C PHE A 99 -4.83 -10.32 -14.53
N ILE A 100 -5.80 -9.41 -14.62
CA ILE A 100 -7.21 -9.73 -14.86
C ILE A 100 -7.38 -10.39 -16.24
N VAL A 101 -6.75 -9.85 -17.28
CA VAL A 101 -6.81 -10.44 -18.63
C VAL A 101 -6.24 -11.86 -18.63
N ILE A 102 -5.09 -12.08 -17.99
CA ILE A 102 -4.49 -13.41 -17.86
C ILE A 102 -5.45 -14.34 -17.11
N ALA A 103 -6.05 -13.89 -16.00
CA ALA A 103 -7.01 -14.70 -15.25
C ALA A 103 -8.23 -15.12 -16.10
N ILE A 104 -8.79 -14.20 -16.90
CA ILE A 104 -9.90 -14.49 -17.82
C ILE A 104 -9.48 -15.49 -18.89
N LEU A 105 -8.30 -15.32 -19.50
CA LEU A 105 -7.77 -16.24 -20.51
C LEU A 105 -7.53 -17.66 -19.96
N VAL A 106 -7.13 -17.77 -18.68
CA VAL A 106 -7.01 -19.05 -17.97
C VAL A 106 -8.39 -19.69 -17.75
N ILE A 107 -9.39 -18.93 -17.32
CA ILE A 107 -10.76 -19.44 -17.10
C ILE A 107 -11.40 -19.90 -18.41
N LEU A 108 -11.21 -19.15 -19.49
CA LEU A 108 -11.73 -19.49 -20.82
C LEU A 108 -10.95 -20.63 -21.50
N GLY A 109 -9.89 -21.14 -20.87
CA GLY A 109 -9.12 -22.29 -21.37
C GLY A 109 -8.15 -21.97 -22.51
N PHE A 110 -7.99 -20.71 -22.90
CA PHE A 110 -6.98 -20.28 -23.88
C PHE A 110 -5.55 -20.46 -23.34
N ILE A 111 -5.38 -20.34 -22.03
CA ILE A 111 -4.13 -20.64 -21.33
C ILE A 111 -4.35 -21.90 -20.51
N LYS A 112 -3.80 -23.04 -20.95
CA LYS A 112 -3.75 -24.26 -20.15
C LYS A 112 -2.83 -24.02 -18.95
N GLY A 113 -3.43 -23.75 -17.79
CA GLY A 113 -2.71 -23.76 -16.51
C GLY A 113 -2.01 -25.11 -16.33
N GLY A 114 -0.72 -25.08 -16.01
CA GLY A 114 0.05 -26.30 -15.80
C GLY A 114 -0.60 -27.23 -14.77
N LEU A 115 -0.45 -28.53 -15.02
CA LEU A 115 -0.77 -29.80 -14.31
C LEU A 115 -1.16 -29.83 -12.81
N TYR A 116 -1.70 -28.78 -12.21
CA TYR A 116 -2.35 -28.88 -10.90
C TYR A 116 -3.83 -29.17 -11.11
N LYS A 117 -4.19 -30.46 -11.04
CA LYS A 117 -5.58 -30.85 -10.82
C LYS A 117 -6.07 -30.10 -9.59
N ALA A 118 -7.14 -29.33 -9.73
CA ALA A 118 -7.84 -28.72 -8.60
C ALA A 118 -8.20 -29.86 -7.62
N GLN A 119 -7.46 -29.94 -6.52
CA GLN A 119 -7.67 -30.97 -5.50
C GLN A 119 -8.80 -30.47 -4.61
N ILE A 120 -10.03 -30.81 -5.01
CA ILE A 120 -11.22 -30.54 -4.20
C ILE A 120 -11.08 -31.39 -2.92
N PRO A 121 -11.07 -30.79 -1.71
CA PRO A 121 -11.02 -31.57 -0.48
C PRO A 121 -12.28 -32.42 -0.37
N GLN A 122 -12.13 -33.75 -0.54
CA GLN A 122 -13.24 -34.72 -0.52
C GLN A 122 -13.58 -35.26 0.88
N ASN A 123 -12.86 -34.90 1.93
CA ASN A 123 -13.14 -35.40 3.28
C ASN A 123 -13.78 -34.32 4.18
N PHE A 124 -15.12 -34.34 4.21
CA PHE A 124 -15.96 -33.70 5.24
C PHE A 124 -16.77 -34.74 6.03
N LYS A 125 -16.28 -35.98 6.13
CA LYS A 125 -16.83 -37.01 7.01
C LYS A 125 -15.66 -37.83 7.55
N ASP A 126 -15.28 -37.53 8.78
CA ASP A 126 -15.01 -38.47 9.88
C ASP A 126 -15.02 -37.67 11.19
#